data_AF-A0A0F7TCA5-F1
#
_entry.id   AF-A0A0F7TCA5-F1
#
_cell.length_a   1.000
_cell.length_b   1.000
_cell.length_c   1.000
_cell.angle_alpha   90.00
_cell.angle_beta   90.00
_cell.angle_gamma   90.00
#
_symmetry.space_group_name_H-M   'P 1'
#
loop_
_entity.id
_entity.type
_entity.pdbx_description
1 polymer ?
#
loop_
_entity_poly.entity_id
_entity_poly.type
_entity_poly.pdbx_seq_one_letter_code
_entity_poly.pdbx_strand_id
1 'polypeptide(L)'
;MSVYDLYFSFGKPGTYTLDHTEGHCSQRMPKNYYEWTENRPIKAIKHLSSDAHDNIFMVWTSDNRSLVCESHLNPIYLPLQRFCAKEGDVNCRVQFGPILGEYFVTSERTGRCQWVSRQLDRDMSTETGRFKLCSLGIDDTYVAIFTDGSVKWSLGDEYPGLLKILKRVRQGDLVFAALNPYRANEFFVALADGIVHIRASALVEKHVLDVLAQYPNLMVVTSDVIKYTRTISGDQGFLTKFRTKDFIKFIAKNVAGGVISSAVAATFSCTVM
;
A
#
# COMPACT_ATOMS: atom_id res chain seq x y z
N MET A 1 -12.36 5.62 12.69
CA MET A 1 -11.38 5.79 11.61
C MET A 1 -12.08 5.80 10.27
N SER A 2 -11.65 6.68 9.37
CA SER A 2 -12.09 6.71 7.98
C SER A 2 -11.00 6.11 7.07
N VAL A 3 -11.36 5.70 5.84
CA VAL A 3 -10.38 5.25 4.84
C VAL A 3 -9.37 6.33 4.45
N TYR A 4 -9.69 7.60 4.69
CA TYR A 4 -8.79 8.73 4.45
C TYR A 4 -7.66 8.84 5.48
N ASP A 5 -7.78 8.11 6.60
CA ASP A 5 -6.76 8.05 7.66
C ASP A 5 -5.84 6.82 7.50
N LEU A 6 -6.06 6.01 6.46
CA LEU A 6 -5.28 4.82 6.19
C LEU A 6 -4.09 5.12 5.27
N TYR A 7 -2.95 4.53 5.60
CA TYR A 7 -1.82 4.43 4.68
C TYR A 7 -1.33 2.99 4.62
N PHE A 8 -1.06 2.49 3.41
CA PHE A 8 -0.48 1.17 3.23
C PHE A 8 0.63 1.21 2.18
N SER A 9 1.77 0.61 2.47
CA SER A 9 2.85 0.42 1.48
C SER A 9 3.31 -1.02 1.47
N PHE A 10 3.50 -1.57 0.27
CA PHE A 10 4.36 -2.72 0.07
C PHE A 10 5.83 -2.29 0.06
N GLY A 11 6.72 -3.19 0.45
CA GLY A 11 8.15 -3.11 0.18
C GLY A 11 8.61 -4.36 -0.55
N LYS A 12 9.88 -4.76 -0.37
CA LYS A 12 10.38 -6.07 -0.85
C LYS A 12 9.50 -7.24 -0.39
N PRO A 13 9.52 -8.41 -1.06
CA PRO A 13 8.62 -9.53 -0.73
C PRO A 13 8.51 -9.85 0.77
N GLY A 14 7.28 -9.80 1.29
CA GLY A 14 6.97 -10.00 2.72
C GLY A 14 7.10 -8.76 3.60
N THR A 15 7.35 -7.59 3.01
CA THR A 15 7.49 -6.30 3.69
C THR A 15 6.25 -5.44 3.44
N TYR A 16 5.71 -4.85 4.50
CA TYR A 16 4.69 -3.82 4.38
C TYR A 16 4.67 -2.92 5.61
N THR A 17 3.98 -1.79 5.45
CA THR A 17 3.57 -0.90 6.53
C THR A 17 2.09 -0.60 6.38
N LEU A 18 1.37 -0.59 7.50
CA LEU A 18 0.00 -0.11 7.63
C LEU A 18 -0.03 0.95 8.74
N ASP A 19 -0.37 2.19 8.38
CA ASP A 19 -0.66 3.29 9.31
C ASP A 19 -2.18 3.38 9.51
N HIS A 20 -2.60 3.59 10.74
CA HIS A 20 -4.00 3.70 11.13
C HIS A 20 -4.13 4.64 12.35
N THR A 21 -5.37 4.97 12.77
CA THR A 21 -5.59 6.01 13.79
C THR A 21 -4.94 5.71 15.14
N GLU A 22 -4.76 4.44 15.51
CA GLU A 22 -4.23 4.02 16.81
C GLU A 22 -2.72 3.73 16.79
N GLY A 23 -2.06 3.91 15.64
CA GLY A 23 -0.64 3.63 15.49
C GLY A 23 -0.27 3.17 14.10
N HIS A 24 0.87 2.49 14.02
CA HIS A 24 1.30 1.87 12.78
C HIS A 24 1.89 0.50 13.07
N CYS A 25 1.81 -0.37 12.07
CA CYS A 25 2.45 -1.66 12.10
C CYS A 25 3.28 -1.88 10.85
N SER A 26 4.48 -2.42 11.04
CA SER A 26 5.48 -2.58 9.99
C SER A 26 6.15 -3.93 10.12
N GLN A 27 6.37 -4.59 9.00
CA GLN A 27 7.01 -5.90 8.95
C GLN A 27 8.16 -5.90 7.96
N ARG A 28 9.33 -6.38 8.39
CA ARG A 28 10.53 -6.62 7.54
C ARG A 28 11.02 -5.38 6.78
N MET A 29 10.82 -4.20 7.37
CA MET A 29 11.28 -2.94 6.78
C MET A 29 12.82 -2.88 6.71
N PRO A 30 13.39 -2.03 5.83
CA PRO A 30 14.84 -1.79 5.81
C PRO A 30 15.39 -1.40 7.19
N LYS A 31 16.63 -1.75 7.52
CA LYS A 31 17.25 -1.43 8.82
C LYS A 31 17.14 0.06 9.18
N ASN A 32 17.37 0.93 8.19
CA ASN A 32 17.28 2.38 8.35
C ASN A 32 15.90 2.83 8.85
N TYR A 33 14.81 2.16 8.44
CA TYR A 33 13.47 2.45 8.95
C TYR A 33 13.47 2.31 10.48
N TYR A 34 13.89 1.16 11.00
CA TYR A 34 13.87 0.89 12.43
C TYR A 34 14.75 1.88 13.20
N GLU A 35 15.96 2.15 12.71
CA GLU A 35 16.87 3.16 13.30
C GLU A 35 16.25 4.56 13.37
N TRP A 36 15.48 4.97 12.36
CA TRP A 36 14.76 6.25 12.37
C TRP A 36 13.61 6.24 13.39
N THR A 37 12.83 5.17 13.39
CA THR A 37 11.62 5.05 14.23
C THR A 37 11.92 4.86 15.71
N GLU A 38 13.05 4.24 16.06
CA GLU A 38 13.47 4.04 17.45
C GLU A 38 13.79 5.37 18.14
N ASN A 39 14.36 6.32 17.40
CA ASN A 39 14.83 7.60 17.95
C ASN A 39 13.83 8.75 17.78
N ARG A 40 12.79 8.55 16.95
CA ARG A 40 11.83 9.60 16.59
C ARG A 40 10.43 9.01 16.54
N PRO A 41 9.60 9.27 17.57
CA PRO A 41 8.23 8.78 17.60
C PRO A 41 7.44 9.18 16.34
N ILE A 42 6.76 8.20 15.76
CA ILE A 42 5.87 8.41 14.62
C ILE A 42 4.46 8.61 15.13
N LYS A 43 3.91 9.79 14.86
CA LYS A 43 2.51 10.07 15.12
C LYS A 43 1.58 9.63 14.00
N ALA A 44 2.00 9.84 12.75
CA ALA A 44 1.26 9.41 11.57
C ALA A 44 2.18 9.36 10.36
N ILE A 45 2.10 8.30 9.58
CA ILE A 45 2.83 8.17 8.32
C ILE A 45 2.05 8.93 7.25
N LYS A 46 2.67 9.96 6.66
CA LYS A 46 2.07 10.71 5.55
C LYS A 46 2.37 10.05 4.22
N HIS A 47 3.58 9.51 4.12
CA HIS A 47 4.03 8.82 2.94
C HIS A 47 5.21 7.91 3.28
N LEU A 48 5.23 6.71 2.73
CA LEU A 48 6.31 5.76 2.86
C LEU A 48 6.37 4.90 1.60
N SER A 49 7.55 4.79 1.01
CA SER A 49 7.82 3.84 -0.07
C SER A 49 9.16 3.18 0.16
N SER A 50 9.25 1.88 -0.09
CA SER A 50 10.53 1.16 -0.10
C SER A 50 10.61 0.23 -1.30
N ASP A 51 11.82 0.06 -1.83
CA ASP A 51 12.06 -0.83 -2.96
C ASP A 51 12.70 -2.17 -2.53
N ALA A 52 12.91 -3.07 -3.51
CA ALA A 52 13.52 -4.38 -3.27
C ALA A 52 14.98 -4.33 -2.77
N HIS A 53 15.64 -3.18 -2.91
CA HIS A 53 17.05 -2.95 -2.62
C HIS A 53 17.24 -2.12 -1.35
N ASP A 54 16.22 -2.09 -0.48
CA ASP A 54 16.22 -1.36 0.78
C ASP A 54 16.40 0.17 0.62
N ASN A 55 16.13 0.71 -0.57
CA ASN A 55 15.91 2.14 -0.72
C ASN A 55 14.58 2.49 -0.06
N ILE A 56 14.56 3.59 0.67
CA ILE A 56 13.37 4.02 1.41
C ILE A 56 13.27 5.54 1.38
N PHE A 57 12.05 6.00 1.23
CA PHE A 57 11.67 7.41 1.35
C PHE A 57 10.46 7.47 2.27
N MET A 58 10.54 8.28 3.32
CA MET A 58 9.50 8.35 4.34
C MET A 58 9.27 9.79 4.77
N VAL A 59 7.99 10.17 4.80
CA VAL A 59 7.48 11.41 5.37
C VAL A 59 6.48 11.07 6.45
N TRP A 60 6.66 11.62 7.64
CA TRP A 60 5.76 11.39 8.76
C TRP A 60 5.59 12.65 9.60
N THR A 61 4.55 12.63 10.42
CA THR A 61 4.33 13.62 11.46
C THR A 61 4.93 13.10 12.76
N SER A 62 5.77 13.89 13.43
CA SER A 62 6.29 13.58 14.76
C SER A 62 5.34 14.06 15.86
N ASP A 63 5.66 13.78 17.14
CA ASP A 63 4.81 14.15 18.28
C ASP A 63 4.51 15.64 18.39
N ASN A 64 5.51 16.47 18.08
CA ASN A 64 5.37 17.93 18.05
C ASN A 64 4.58 18.44 16.82
N ARG A 65 4.01 17.52 16.03
CA ARG A 65 3.23 17.77 14.81
C ARG A 65 4.03 18.38 13.66
N SER A 66 5.36 18.34 13.72
CA SER A 66 6.20 18.72 12.59
C SER A 66 6.26 17.60 11.56
N LEU A 67 6.32 17.98 10.28
CA LEU A 67 6.63 17.04 9.21
C LEU A 67 8.13 16.75 9.21
N VAL A 68 8.47 15.47 9.18
CA VAL A 68 9.83 14.97 9.08
C VAL A 68 9.92 14.13 7.81
N CYS A 69 11.01 14.31 7.07
CA CYS A 69 11.36 13.46 5.93
C CYS A 69 12.73 12.84 6.17
N GLU A 70 12.85 11.54 5.92
CA GLU A 70 14.12 10.84 5.84
C GLU A 70 14.13 9.97 4.59
N SER A 71 15.31 9.82 4.00
CA SER A 71 15.49 8.95 2.84
C SER A 71 16.85 8.28 2.84
N HIS A 72 16.88 7.04 2.38
CA HIS A 72 18.10 6.31 2.10
C HIS A 72 18.00 5.80 0.67
N LEU A 73 18.69 6.48 -0.24
CA LEU A 73 18.56 6.25 -1.68
C LEU A 73 19.93 6.01 -2.30
N ASN A 74 20.01 4.96 -3.11
CA ASN A 74 21.15 4.65 -3.97
C ASN A 74 21.40 5.81 -4.96
N PRO A 75 22.67 6.08 -5.35
CA PRO A 75 23.00 7.13 -6.31
C PRO A 75 22.24 7.09 -7.64
N ILE A 76 21.71 5.93 -8.07
CA ILE A 76 20.86 5.84 -9.26
C ILE A 76 19.61 6.73 -9.16
N TYR A 77 19.13 7.03 -7.95
CA TYR A 77 18.01 7.92 -7.68
C TYR A 77 18.41 9.39 -7.53
N LEU A 78 19.62 9.80 -7.97
CA LEU A 78 20.04 11.20 -7.93
C LEU A 78 19.04 12.18 -8.61
N PRO A 79 18.41 11.84 -9.74
CA PRO A 79 17.37 12.70 -10.32
C PRO A 79 16.15 12.89 -9.38
N LEU A 80 15.71 11.83 -8.71
CA LEU A 80 14.65 11.88 -7.71
C LEU A 80 15.06 12.76 -6.52
N GLN A 81 16.27 12.59 -5.99
CA GLN A 81 16.79 13.42 -4.89
C GLN A 81 16.79 14.91 -5.25
N ARG A 82 17.22 15.25 -6.47
CA ARG A 82 17.21 16.64 -6.96
C ARG A 82 15.79 17.19 -7.08
N PHE A 83 14.83 16.38 -7.51
CA PHE A 83 13.43 16.76 -7.56
C PHE A 83 12.90 17.07 -6.16
N CYS A 84 13.08 16.15 -5.21
CA CYS A 84 12.58 16.31 -3.84
C CYS A 84 13.21 17.53 -3.15
N ALA A 85 14.52 17.73 -3.29
CA ALA A 85 15.20 18.90 -2.73
C ALA A 85 14.67 20.23 -3.30
N LYS A 86 14.32 20.26 -4.59
CA LYS A 86 13.77 21.46 -5.25
C LYS A 86 12.33 21.75 -4.83
N GLU A 87 11.51 20.72 -4.68
CA GLU A 87 10.08 20.87 -4.34
C GLU A 87 9.83 20.90 -2.82
N GLY A 88 10.85 20.53 -2.03
CA GLY A 88 10.82 20.33 -0.58
C GLY A 88 10.44 18.90 -0.24
N ASP A 89 11.34 18.15 0.40
CA ASP A 89 11.22 16.69 0.57
C ASP A 89 9.92 16.29 1.28
N VAL A 90 9.53 17.01 2.33
CA VAL A 90 8.29 16.78 3.09
C VAL A 90 7.01 16.95 2.25
N ASN A 91 7.09 17.63 1.10
CA ASN A 91 5.96 17.82 0.19
C ASN A 91 5.89 16.75 -0.90
N CYS A 92 6.84 15.82 -0.94
CA CYS A 92 6.97 14.85 -2.01
C CYS A 92 6.34 13.50 -1.64
N ARG A 93 5.67 12.89 -2.61
CA ARG A 93 5.23 11.49 -2.55
C ARG A 93 5.95 10.71 -3.62
N VAL A 94 6.65 9.67 -3.22
CA VAL A 94 7.50 8.82 -4.03
C VAL A 94 6.89 7.43 -4.14
N GLN A 95 6.92 6.83 -5.31
CA GLN A 95 6.57 5.43 -5.48
C GLN A 95 7.69 4.77 -6.26
N PHE A 96 8.29 3.74 -5.68
CA PHE A 96 9.25 2.91 -6.39
C PHE A 96 8.53 1.87 -7.25
N GLY A 97 9.11 1.62 -8.43
CA GLY A 97 8.70 0.57 -9.34
C GLY A 97 9.43 -0.75 -9.09
N PRO A 98 9.12 -1.80 -9.88
CA PRO A 98 9.77 -3.11 -9.83
C PRO A 98 11.28 -3.04 -10.13
N ILE A 99 11.70 -2.10 -10.97
CA ILE A 99 13.06 -2.02 -11.49
C ILE A 99 13.87 -0.98 -10.69
N LEU A 100 15.12 -1.31 -10.35
CA LEU A 100 16.02 -0.38 -9.67
C LEU A 100 16.19 0.91 -10.50
N GLY A 101 15.93 2.06 -9.90
CA GLY A 101 15.97 3.36 -10.58
C GLY A 101 14.63 3.80 -11.17
N GLU A 102 13.62 2.93 -11.16
CA GLU A 102 12.26 3.27 -11.56
C GLU A 102 11.49 3.91 -10.41
N TYR A 103 10.90 5.07 -10.66
CA TYR A 103 10.07 5.75 -9.70
C TYR A 103 9.00 6.61 -10.37
N PHE A 104 8.03 7.00 -9.55
CA PHE A 104 7.15 8.14 -9.75
C PHE A 104 7.30 9.06 -8.54
N VAL A 105 7.30 10.37 -8.75
CA VAL A 105 7.25 11.36 -7.68
C VAL A 105 6.30 12.49 -8.04
N THR A 106 5.55 12.96 -7.05
CA THR A 106 4.72 14.16 -7.15
C THR A 106 4.93 15.08 -5.96
N SER A 107 4.87 16.38 -6.18
CA SER A 107 4.84 17.40 -5.13
C SER A 107 3.39 17.75 -4.80
N GLU A 108 2.96 17.53 -3.56
CA GLU A 108 1.62 17.93 -3.11
C GLU A 108 1.44 19.45 -3.12
N ARG A 109 2.53 20.19 -2.93
CA ARG A 109 2.52 21.66 -2.88
C ARG A 109 2.34 22.28 -4.26
N THR A 110 3.04 21.76 -5.28
CA THR A 110 3.07 22.38 -6.62
C THR A 110 2.29 21.60 -7.67
N GLY A 111 1.99 20.33 -7.41
CA GLY A 111 1.41 19.40 -8.37
C GLY A 111 2.38 18.94 -9.46
N ARG A 112 3.65 19.36 -9.41
CA ARG A 112 4.68 18.89 -10.35
C ARG A 112 4.98 17.43 -10.08
N CYS A 113 5.34 16.72 -11.14
CA CYS A 113 5.64 15.30 -11.09
C CYS A 113 6.81 14.94 -12.00
N GLN A 114 7.43 13.78 -11.72
CA GLN A 114 8.48 13.18 -12.52
C GLN A 114 8.36 11.65 -12.40
N TRP A 115 8.63 10.93 -13.48
CA TRP A 115 8.61 9.46 -13.50
C TRP A 115 9.61 8.88 -14.48
N VAL A 116 9.83 7.57 -14.36
CA VAL A 116 10.70 6.77 -15.27
C VAL A 116 9.94 5.62 -15.94
N SER A 117 8.72 5.29 -15.50
CA SER A 117 7.90 4.22 -16.12
C SER A 117 7.53 4.55 -17.56
N ARG A 118 7.75 3.58 -18.47
CA ARG A 118 7.53 3.77 -19.92
C ARG A 118 6.05 3.78 -20.26
N GLN A 119 5.27 2.93 -19.60
CA GLN A 119 3.84 2.87 -19.84
C GLN A 119 3.14 4.11 -19.30
N LEU A 120 3.56 4.59 -18.13
CA LEU A 120 3.06 5.85 -17.59
C LEU A 120 3.40 7.02 -18.53
N ASP A 121 4.61 7.07 -19.08
CA ASP A 121 5.02 8.12 -20.02
C ASP A 121 4.14 8.16 -21.28
N ARG A 122 3.86 6.99 -21.87
CA ARG A 122 2.97 6.86 -23.03
C ARG A 122 1.55 7.36 -22.73
N ASP A 123 0.99 6.92 -21.61
CA ASP A 123 -0.41 7.18 -21.27
C ASP A 123 -0.64 8.58 -20.71
N MET A 124 0.36 9.16 -20.02
CA MET A 124 0.21 10.41 -19.27
C MET A 124 0.73 11.65 -19.99
N SER A 125 1.36 11.48 -21.16
CA SER A 125 1.95 12.59 -21.94
C SER A 125 0.98 13.73 -22.30
N THR A 126 -0.33 13.46 -22.32
CA THR A 126 -1.37 14.44 -22.70
C THR A 126 -2.31 14.83 -21.57
N GLU A 127 -2.06 14.33 -20.34
CA GLU A 127 -2.96 14.56 -19.22
C GLU A 127 -2.82 15.97 -18.65
N THR A 128 -3.96 16.59 -18.37
CA THR A 128 -4.04 17.94 -17.81
C THR A 128 -4.36 17.96 -16.31
N GLY A 129 -4.71 16.80 -15.72
CA GLY A 129 -5.04 16.66 -14.30
C GLY A 129 -3.80 16.58 -13.40
N ARG A 130 -3.92 17.06 -12.15
CA ARG A 130 -2.86 16.89 -11.15
C ARG A 130 -2.98 15.54 -10.46
N PHE A 131 -1.87 14.83 -10.31
CA PHE A 131 -1.81 13.57 -9.57
C PHE A 131 -2.03 13.79 -8.07
N LYS A 132 -2.94 13.01 -7.49
CA LYS A 132 -3.06 12.84 -6.04
C LYS A 132 -2.15 11.71 -5.56
N LEU A 133 -2.13 10.60 -6.31
CA LEU A 133 -1.36 9.40 -6.01
C LEU A 133 -1.14 8.61 -7.30
N CYS A 134 0.03 7.99 -7.44
CA CYS A 134 0.28 6.99 -8.47
C CYS A 134 0.98 5.81 -7.83
N SER A 135 0.44 4.61 -8.03
CA SER A 135 1.02 3.37 -7.55
C SER A 135 1.52 2.56 -8.74
N LEU A 136 2.77 2.10 -8.67
CA LEU A 136 3.45 1.32 -9.70
C LEU A 136 3.41 -0.16 -9.32
N GLY A 137 3.15 -1.02 -10.30
CA GLY A 137 3.14 -2.47 -10.16
C GLY A 137 4.19 -3.14 -11.03
N ILE A 138 4.13 -4.48 -11.11
CA ILE A 138 4.99 -5.26 -12.00
C ILE A 138 4.68 -4.98 -13.48
N ASP A 139 5.63 -5.27 -14.36
CA ASP A 139 5.48 -5.17 -15.82
C ASP A 139 4.83 -3.87 -16.31
N ASP A 140 5.38 -2.74 -15.85
CA ASP A 140 4.96 -1.38 -16.27
C ASP A 140 3.48 -1.07 -15.94
N THR A 141 2.86 -1.82 -15.02
CA THR A 141 1.49 -1.56 -14.58
C THR A 141 1.42 -0.38 -13.60
N TYR A 142 0.28 0.31 -13.58
CA TYR A 142 0.06 1.41 -12.67
C TYR A 142 -1.43 1.63 -12.36
N VAL A 143 -1.67 2.33 -11.25
CA VAL A 143 -2.93 3.01 -10.95
C VAL A 143 -2.64 4.44 -10.57
N ALA A 144 -3.20 5.38 -11.31
CA ALA A 144 -3.11 6.81 -11.07
C ALA A 144 -4.46 7.36 -10.60
N ILE A 145 -4.44 8.07 -9.47
CA ILE A 145 -5.59 8.80 -8.92
C ILE A 145 -5.29 10.28 -9.06
N PHE A 146 -6.18 11.00 -9.71
CA PHE A 146 -6.07 12.44 -9.92
C PHE A 146 -6.82 13.21 -8.82
N THR A 147 -6.45 14.48 -8.67
CA THR A 147 -7.04 15.41 -7.68
C THR A 147 -8.52 15.70 -7.92
N ASP A 148 -9.01 15.54 -9.15
CA ASP A 148 -10.43 15.62 -9.50
C ASP A 148 -11.22 14.33 -9.19
N GLY A 149 -10.55 13.32 -8.63
CA GLY A 149 -11.11 12.01 -8.31
C GLY A 149 -11.19 11.06 -9.50
N SER A 150 -10.77 11.46 -10.71
CA SER A 150 -10.64 10.55 -11.83
C SER A 150 -9.52 9.54 -11.58
N VAL A 151 -9.63 8.37 -12.19
CA VAL A 151 -8.68 7.28 -12.03
C VAL A 151 -8.32 6.73 -13.40
N LYS A 152 -7.03 6.55 -13.65
CA LYS A 152 -6.50 5.85 -14.83
C LYS A 152 -5.62 4.69 -14.40
N TRP A 153 -5.59 3.64 -15.20
CA TRP A 153 -4.81 2.45 -14.87
C TRP A 153 -4.40 1.69 -16.12
N SER A 154 -3.24 1.05 -16.03
CA SER A 154 -2.81 -0.03 -16.93
C SER A 154 -2.43 -1.21 -16.04
N LEU A 155 -3.21 -2.29 -16.08
CA LEU A 155 -3.03 -3.42 -15.15
C LEU A 155 -2.56 -4.71 -15.83
N GLY A 156 -2.61 -4.77 -17.16
CA GLY A 156 -2.33 -5.99 -17.93
C GLY A 156 -3.11 -7.21 -17.42
N ASP A 157 -2.50 -8.39 -17.57
CA ASP A 157 -2.95 -9.65 -16.97
C ASP A 157 -2.40 -9.86 -15.55
N GLU A 158 -1.61 -8.89 -15.05
CA GLU A 158 -0.88 -9.00 -13.79
C GLU A 158 -1.76 -8.76 -12.55
N TYR A 159 -2.79 -7.90 -12.66
CA TYR A 159 -3.69 -7.60 -11.54
C TYR A 159 -5.17 -7.87 -11.86
N PRO A 160 -5.56 -9.11 -12.19
CA PRO A 160 -6.92 -9.43 -12.61
C PRO A 160 -7.94 -9.30 -11.47
N GLY A 161 -7.52 -9.40 -10.20
CA GLY A 161 -8.37 -9.12 -9.06
C GLY A 161 -8.72 -7.64 -8.96
N LEU A 162 -7.71 -6.77 -9.10
CA LEU A 162 -7.87 -5.32 -9.06
C LEU A 162 -8.67 -4.81 -10.26
N LEU A 163 -8.45 -5.35 -11.46
CA LEU A 163 -9.19 -4.97 -12.66
C LEU A 163 -10.70 -5.14 -12.50
N LYS A 164 -11.15 -6.20 -11.80
CA LYS A 164 -12.57 -6.42 -11.52
C LYS A 164 -13.17 -5.37 -10.59
N ILE A 165 -12.36 -4.83 -9.68
CA ILE A 165 -12.75 -3.75 -8.77
C ILE A 165 -12.80 -2.43 -9.55
N LEU A 166 -11.72 -2.06 -10.24
CA LEU A 166 -11.61 -0.78 -10.96
C LEU A 166 -12.67 -0.61 -12.05
N LYS A 167 -13.10 -1.70 -12.73
CA LYS A 167 -14.21 -1.66 -13.70
C LYS A 167 -15.55 -1.21 -13.11
N ARG A 168 -15.71 -1.20 -11.78
CA ARG A 168 -16.94 -0.83 -11.07
C ARG A 168 -16.84 0.49 -10.31
N VAL A 169 -15.61 0.99 -10.14
CA VAL A 169 -15.29 2.24 -9.43
C VAL A 169 -15.75 3.42 -10.28
N ARG A 170 -16.48 4.35 -9.66
CA ARG A 170 -16.82 5.65 -10.25
C ARG A 170 -15.80 6.69 -9.84
N GLN A 171 -15.84 7.85 -10.51
CA GLN A 171 -15.02 8.99 -10.15
C GLN A 171 -15.22 9.36 -8.67
N GLY A 172 -14.12 9.48 -7.92
CA GLY A 172 -14.12 9.77 -6.48
C GLY A 172 -14.27 8.55 -5.57
N ASP A 173 -14.64 7.37 -6.09
CA ASP A 173 -14.81 6.17 -5.26
C ASP A 173 -13.47 5.63 -4.76
N LEU A 174 -12.43 5.59 -5.61
CA LEU A 174 -11.11 5.10 -5.22
C LEU A 174 -10.31 6.20 -4.52
N VAL A 175 -10.07 6.00 -3.23
CA VAL A 175 -9.38 6.99 -2.38
C VAL A 175 -7.89 6.72 -2.30
N PHE A 176 -7.52 5.44 -2.26
CA PHE A 176 -6.15 4.97 -2.08
C PHE A 176 -5.89 3.69 -2.88
N ALA A 177 -4.68 3.57 -3.43
CA ALA A 177 -4.21 2.35 -4.08
C ALA A 177 -2.73 2.13 -3.82
N ALA A 178 -2.38 0.90 -3.47
CA ALA A 178 -1.02 0.40 -3.41
C ALA A 178 -0.97 -0.94 -4.17
N LEU A 179 -0.25 -0.98 -5.28
CA LEU A 179 0.12 -2.20 -5.98
C LEU A 179 1.40 -2.74 -5.34
N ASN A 180 1.55 -4.06 -5.29
CA ASN A 180 2.83 -4.66 -4.96
C ASN A 180 3.69 -4.74 -6.22
N PRO A 181 4.79 -3.96 -6.33
CA PRO A 181 5.63 -3.96 -7.51
C PRO A 181 6.53 -5.21 -7.63
N TYR A 182 6.40 -6.20 -6.74
CA TYR A 182 7.22 -7.42 -6.78
C TYR A 182 6.42 -8.71 -6.86
N ARG A 183 5.09 -8.65 -6.76
CA ARG A 183 4.21 -9.82 -6.82
C ARG A 183 2.95 -9.51 -7.58
N ALA A 184 2.72 -10.31 -8.63
CA ALA A 184 1.51 -10.24 -9.43
C ALA A 184 0.26 -10.33 -8.56
N ASN A 185 -0.73 -9.51 -8.89
CA ASN A 185 -2.07 -9.53 -8.32
C ASN A 185 -2.13 -9.25 -6.82
N GLU A 186 -1.05 -8.80 -6.17
CA GLU A 186 -1.07 -8.32 -4.80
C GLU A 186 -1.28 -6.80 -4.77
N PHE A 187 -2.29 -6.34 -4.05
CA PHE A 187 -2.67 -4.94 -3.97
C PHE A 187 -3.42 -4.64 -2.66
N PHE A 188 -3.49 -3.37 -2.31
CA PHE A 188 -4.33 -2.82 -1.26
C PHE A 188 -5.04 -1.59 -1.84
N VAL A 189 -6.37 -1.58 -1.82
CA VAL A 189 -7.15 -0.42 -2.26
C VAL A 189 -8.24 -0.09 -1.25
N ALA A 190 -8.48 1.22 -1.06
CA ALA A 190 -9.52 1.71 -0.18
C ALA A 190 -10.51 2.58 -0.97
N LEU A 191 -11.80 2.31 -0.77
CA LEU A 191 -12.91 3.00 -1.39
C LEU A 191 -13.56 3.98 -0.40
N ALA A 192 -14.11 5.08 -0.93
CA ALA A 192 -14.69 6.17 -0.16
C ALA A 192 -15.88 5.74 0.74
N ASP A 193 -16.52 4.63 0.42
CA ASP A 193 -17.63 4.03 1.16
C ASP A 193 -17.18 3.18 2.38
N GLY A 194 -15.88 3.13 2.67
CA GLY A 194 -15.33 2.38 3.80
C GLY A 194 -14.90 0.95 3.46
N ILE A 195 -14.99 0.55 2.19
CA ILE A 195 -14.54 -0.78 1.77
C ILE A 195 -13.05 -0.78 1.47
N VAL A 196 -12.33 -1.73 2.09
CA VAL A 196 -10.91 -1.99 1.82
C VAL A 196 -10.78 -3.34 1.15
N HIS A 197 -10.26 -3.37 -0.08
CA HIS A 197 -9.89 -4.63 -0.73
C HIS A 197 -8.39 -4.86 -0.57
N ILE A 198 -8.03 -6.04 -0.06
CA ILE A 198 -6.63 -6.45 0.04
C ILE A 198 -6.43 -7.81 -0.62
N ARG A 199 -5.37 -7.88 -1.42
CA ARG A 199 -4.75 -9.12 -1.87
C ARG A 199 -3.27 -9.10 -1.54
N ALA A 200 -2.81 -10.02 -0.71
CA ALA A 200 -1.41 -10.11 -0.32
C ALA A 200 -1.07 -11.55 0.10
N SER A 201 0.17 -11.77 0.55
CA SER A 201 0.48 -13.04 1.23
C SER A 201 -0.46 -13.25 2.43
N ALA A 202 -0.78 -14.51 2.73
CA ALA A 202 -1.78 -14.85 3.75
C ALA A 202 -1.46 -14.29 5.15
N LEU A 203 -0.17 -14.15 5.50
CA LEU A 203 0.25 -13.52 6.76
C LEU A 203 -0.06 -12.02 6.80
N VAL A 204 0.16 -11.32 5.69
CA VAL A 204 -0.13 -9.89 5.55
C VAL A 204 -1.64 -9.67 5.58
N GLU A 205 -2.41 -10.42 4.78
CA GLU A 205 -3.88 -10.31 4.79
C GLU A 205 -4.47 -10.57 6.18
N LYS A 206 -3.95 -11.58 6.90
CA LYS A 206 -4.37 -11.86 8.27
C LYS A 206 -4.15 -10.67 9.18
N HIS A 207 -2.94 -10.13 9.18
CA HIS A 207 -2.57 -9.07 10.11
C HIS A 207 -3.34 -7.78 9.81
N VAL A 208 -3.47 -7.43 8.53
CA VAL A 208 -4.29 -6.29 8.11
C VAL A 208 -5.75 -6.48 8.52
N LEU A 209 -6.30 -7.69 8.36
CA LEU A 209 -7.66 -7.99 8.81
C LEU A 209 -7.80 -7.86 10.34
N ASP A 210 -6.84 -8.38 11.11
CA ASP A 210 -6.87 -8.32 12.58
C ASP A 210 -6.77 -6.87 13.11
N VAL A 211 -5.96 -6.02 12.47
CA VAL A 211 -5.87 -4.59 12.79
C VAL A 211 -7.14 -3.85 12.37
N LEU A 212 -7.55 -3.97 11.11
CA LEU A 212 -8.65 -3.18 10.58
C LEU A 212 -10.03 -3.60 11.09
N ALA A 213 -10.19 -4.85 11.55
CA ALA A 213 -11.43 -5.32 12.17
C ALA A 213 -11.81 -4.59 13.47
N GLN A 214 -10.86 -3.85 14.07
CA GLN A 214 -11.09 -3.01 15.24
C GLN A 214 -11.91 -1.76 14.90
N TYR A 215 -11.99 -1.39 13.62
CA TYR A 215 -12.72 -0.22 13.16
C TYR A 215 -14.07 -0.60 12.53
N PRO A 216 -15.20 -0.33 13.22
CA PRO A 216 -16.53 -0.83 12.78
C PRO A 216 -17.02 -0.22 11.47
N ASN A 217 -16.48 0.93 11.07
CA ASN A 217 -16.85 1.62 9.84
C ASN A 217 -16.08 1.11 8.60
N LEU A 218 -15.18 0.15 8.78
CA LEU A 218 -14.41 -0.44 7.69
C LEU A 218 -14.89 -1.85 7.38
N MET A 219 -15.09 -2.13 6.09
CA MET A 219 -15.30 -3.49 5.60
C MET A 219 -14.08 -3.97 4.82
N VAL A 220 -13.35 -4.93 5.39
CA VAL A 220 -12.20 -5.54 4.71
C VAL A 220 -12.64 -6.75 3.88
N VAL A 221 -12.29 -6.74 2.59
CA VAL A 221 -12.56 -7.81 1.63
C VAL A 221 -11.22 -8.42 1.19
N THR A 222 -10.98 -9.67 1.58
CA THR A 222 -9.77 -10.43 1.25
C THR A 222 -10.01 -11.39 0.08
N SER A 223 -8.92 -11.77 -0.60
CA SER A 223 -8.91 -12.57 -1.83
C SER A 223 -9.48 -13.99 -1.68
N ASP A 224 -9.30 -14.61 -0.52
CA ASP A 224 -9.59 -16.05 -0.32
C ASP A 224 -10.60 -16.37 0.80
N VAL A 225 -11.33 -15.38 1.32
CA VAL A 225 -12.52 -15.64 2.17
C VAL A 225 -13.81 -15.77 1.35
N ILE A 226 -13.79 -15.43 0.06
CA ILE A 226 -14.96 -15.55 -0.85
C ILE A 226 -15.15 -16.98 -1.38
N LYS A 227 -14.12 -17.85 -1.34
CA LYS A 227 -14.25 -19.26 -1.76
C LYS A 227 -14.85 -20.19 -0.70
N TYR A 228 -14.87 -19.80 0.59
CA TYR A 228 -15.51 -20.58 1.65
C TYR A 228 -16.95 -20.13 1.96
N THR A 229 -17.29 -18.87 1.68
CA THR A 229 -18.64 -18.31 1.92
C THR A 229 -19.66 -18.66 0.83
N ARG A 230 -19.24 -19.07 -0.38
CA ARG A 230 -20.21 -19.50 -1.41
C ARG A 230 -20.75 -20.92 -1.25
N THR A 231 -20.17 -21.72 -0.35
CA THR A 231 -20.67 -23.07 -0.06
C THR A 231 -21.53 -23.12 1.19
N ILE A 232 -21.64 -22.01 1.94
CA ILE A 232 -22.44 -21.93 3.17
C ILE A 232 -23.26 -20.64 3.10
N SER A 233 -24.45 -20.78 2.49
CA SER A 233 -25.63 -19.91 2.60
C SER A 233 -25.54 -18.43 2.20
N GLY A 234 -26.24 -18.10 1.11
CA GLY A 234 -27.19 -16.99 0.99
C GLY A 234 -26.83 -15.65 1.62
N ASP A 235 -26.41 -14.72 0.77
CA ASP A 235 -26.88 -13.33 0.70
C ASP A 235 -27.25 -12.60 2.00
N GLN A 236 -26.38 -12.58 3.01
CA GLN A 236 -26.40 -11.57 4.07
C GLN A 236 -24.97 -11.23 4.51
N GLY A 237 -24.66 -9.93 4.53
CA GLY A 237 -23.36 -9.41 4.95
C GLY A 237 -23.01 -9.85 6.37
N PHE A 238 -21.96 -10.65 6.49
CA PHE A 238 -21.43 -11.06 7.79
C PHE A 238 -20.47 -10.01 8.36
N LEU A 239 -20.69 -9.65 9.62
CA LEU A 239 -19.79 -8.87 10.47
C LEU A 239 -18.37 -9.45 10.45
N THR A 240 -17.37 -8.57 10.37
CA THR A 240 -15.91 -8.85 10.33
C THR A 240 -15.44 -9.94 11.29
N LYS A 241 -16.02 -10.04 12.49
CA LYS A 241 -15.72 -11.06 13.51
C LYS A 241 -15.89 -12.52 13.04
N PHE A 242 -16.81 -12.80 12.12
CA PHE A 242 -17.04 -14.16 11.61
C PHE A 242 -16.01 -14.58 10.56
N ARG A 243 -15.46 -13.63 9.79
CA ARG A 243 -14.45 -13.90 8.75
C ARG A 243 -13.10 -14.36 9.33
N THR A 244 -12.73 -13.89 10.51
CA THR A 244 -11.46 -14.23 11.16
C THR A 244 -11.36 -15.71 11.53
N LYS A 245 -12.45 -16.34 12.01
CA LYS A 245 -12.44 -17.77 12.40
C LYS A 245 -12.26 -18.69 11.19
N ASP A 246 -12.99 -18.44 10.11
CA ASP A 246 -12.92 -19.25 8.89
C ASP A 246 -11.57 -19.09 8.18
N PHE A 247 -11.02 -17.87 8.19
CA PHE A 247 -9.68 -17.60 7.70
C PHE A 247 -8.60 -18.33 8.53
N ILE A 248 -8.67 -18.29 9.86
CA ILE A 248 -7.73 -19.04 10.73
C ILE A 248 -7.80 -20.54 10.44
N LYS A 249 -9.01 -21.08 10.27
CA LYS A 249 -9.22 -22.50 9.93
C LYS A 249 -8.64 -22.85 8.56
N PHE A 250 -8.73 -21.95 7.58
CA PHE A 250 -8.11 -22.11 6.26
C PHE A 250 -6.58 -22.10 6.34
N ILE A 251 -5.98 -21.16 7.10
CA ILE A 251 -4.53 -21.14 7.31
C ILE A 251 -4.07 -22.44 7.98
N ALA A 252 -4.73 -22.84 9.07
CA ALA A 252 -4.39 -24.08 9.77
C ALA A 252 -4.49 -25.31 8.85
N LYS A 253 -5.51 -25.39 7.99
CA LYS A 253 -5.71 -26.50 7.05
C LYS A 253 -4.68 -26.55 5.92
N ASN A 254 -4.26 -25.40 5.38
CA ASN A 254 -3.29 -25.36 4.28
C ASN A 254 -1.84 -25.38 4.74
N VAL A 255 -1.54 -24.84 5.93
CA VAL A 255 -0.21 -24.91 6.55
C VAL A 255 0.11 -26.32 7.06
N ALA A 256 -0.90 -27.07 7.51
CA ALA A 256 -0.71 -28.48 7.93
C ALA A 256 -0.48 -29.46 6.76
N GLY A 257 -0.75 -29.05 5.50
CA GLY A 257 -0.72 -29.92 4.33
C GLY A 257 0.46 -29.72 3.36
N GLY A 258 1.33 -28.73 3.60
CA GLY A 258 2.37 -28.32 2.65
C GLY A 258 3.73 -28.13 3.31
N VAL A 259 4.69 -28.94 2.88
CA VAL A 259 6.13 -28.99 3.20
C VAL A 259 6.69 -27.77 3.94
N ILE A 260 7.20 -28.06 5.14
CA ILE A 260 7.93 -27.17 6.04
C ILE A 260 9.21 -26.67 5.34
N SER A 261 9.27 -25.35 5.14
CA SER A 261 10.53 -24.62 5.01
C SER A 261 10.42 -23.36 5.87
N SER A 262 10.99 -23.43 7.07
CA SER A 262 11.13 -22.35 8.06
C SER A 262 9.85 -21.64 8.49
N ALA A 263 9.28 -22.08 9.61
CA ALA A 263 8.52 -21.23 10.50
C ALA A 263 9.41 -20.09 10.99
N VAL A 264 9.49 -19.00 10.23
CA VAL A 264 9.96 -17.71 10.73
C VAL A 264 8.85 -17.22 11.63
N ALA A 265 9.06 -17.22 12.94
CA ALA A 265 8.25 -16.47 13.88
C ALA A 265 8.08 -15.04 13.32
N ALA A 266 6.90 -14.72 12.81
CA ALA A 266 6.59 -13.38 12.34
C ALA A 266 6.44 -12.51 13.58
N THR A 267 7.53 -11.88 14.03
CA THR A 267 7.48 -10.78 14.98
C THR A 267 6.84 -9.59 14.28
N PHE A 268 5.57 -9.34 14.60
CA PHE A 268 4.88 -8.12 14.23
C PHE A 268 5.33 -7.02 15.18
N SER A 269 5.91 -5.95 14.65
CA SER A 269 6.16 -4.74 15.44
C SER A 269 4.97 -3.82 15.22
N CYS A 270 4.12 -3.71 16.24
CA CYS A 270 3.06 -2.73 16.32
C CYS A 270 3.47 -1.71 17.38
N THR A 271 3.55 -0.45 17.00
CA THR A 271 3.68 0.64 17.97
C THR A 271 2.27 1.12 18.28
N VAL A 272 1.81 0.88 19.51
CA VAL A 272 0.54 1.42 20.01
C VAL A 272 0.84 2.80 20.60
N MET A 273 0.12 3.82 20.15
CA MET A 273 0.20 5.18 20.73
C MET A 273 -0.74 5.35 21.91
#